data_AF-A0A2R2MLX7-F1
#
_entry.id   AF-A0A2R2MLX7-F1
#
_cell.length_a   1.000
_cell.length_b   1.000
_cell.length_c   1.000
_cell.angle_alpha   90.00
_cell.angle_beta   90.00
_cell.angle_gamma   90.00
#
_symmetry.space_group_name_H-M   'P 1'
#
loop_
_entity.id
_entity.type
_entity.pdbx_description
1 polymer ?
#
loop_
_entity_poly.entity_id
_entity_poly.type
_entity_poly.pdbx_seq_one_letter_code
_entity_poly.pdbx_strand_id
1 'polypeptide(L)'
;MEVKYKDSLMFPAVTVCNNNWLRKGVLNDSGVLDFGLSLSSFDYPVVNSSSYNLTEFFMTYGHQMDRVFDLPWNCDWKLTDCTSANFTKRITDMGMCFTFNHGGDLRSTFPGEDYGLRLGLFAEQDQYLPATSKAGFTVLLHQPTDVPRMANGFQVTTGESLIVAISMTEVHNLPEPYGGCTSKKLAYYPIYSATNCRSECL
;
A
#
# COMPACT_ATOMS: atom_id res chain seq x y z
N MET A 1 -9.03 23.18 19.23
CA MET A 1 -9.51 22.00 18.51
C MET A 1 -11.01 22.12 18.39
N GLU A 2 -11.53 22.21 17.17
CA GLU A 2 -12.98 22.28 16.90
C GLU A 2 -13.42 20.93 16.35
N VAL A 3 -14.51 20.36 16.88
CA VAL A 3 -15.07 19.10 16.38
C VAL A 3 -16.25 19.44 15.47
N LYS A 4 -16.12 19.11 14.18
CA LYS A 4 -17.19 19.27 13.19
C LYS A 4 -17.73 17.90 12.81
N TYR A 5 -19.03 17.71 13.05
CA TYR A 5 -19.74 16.53 12.56
C TYR A 5 -20.13 16.74 11.10
N LYS A 6 -19.81 15.77 10.23
CA LYS A 6 -20.18 15.77 8.81
C LYS A 6 -20.99 14.50 8.54
N ASP A 7 -22.05 14.60 7.73
CA ASP A 7 -22.89 13.46 7.32
C ASP A 7 -22.12 12.43 6.48
N SER A 8 -21.01 12.86 5.87
CA SER A 8 -20.14 11.99 5.09
C SER A 8 -18.69 12.46 5.10
N LEU A 9 -17.77 11.52 5.33
CA LEU A 9 -16.33 11.72 5.29
C LEU A 9 -15.73 10.97 4.10
N MET A 10 -14.70 11.54 3.47
CA MET A 10 -13.91 10.82 2.47
C MET A 10 -13.22 9.64 3.15
N PHE A 11 -13.36 8.44 2.60
CA PHE A 11 -12.62 7.29 3.10
C PHE A 11 -11.15 7.44 2.67
N PRO A 12 -10.16 7.09 3.51
CA PRO A 12 -8.76 7.15 3.08
C PRO A 12 -8.48 6.17 1.94
N ALA A 13 -7.35 6.35 1.27
CA ALA A 13 -6.77 5.27 0.49
C ALA A 13 -6.11 4.27 1.44
N VAL A 14 -6.25 2.99 1.14
CA VAL A 14 -5.66 1.88 1.91
C VAL A 14 -4.70 1.14 1.00
N THR A 15 -3.40 1.32 1.20
CA THR A 15 -2.37 0.57 0.49
C THR A 15 -1.91 -0.61 1.31
N VAL A 16 -1.94 -1.80 0.72
CA VAL A 16 -1.54 -3.06 1.32
C VAL A 16 -0.37 -3.64 0.54
N CYS A 17 0.70 -3.96 1.25
CA CYS A 17 1.88 -4.64 0.69
C CYS A 17 2.14 -5.92 1.47
N ASN A 18 2.44 -7.01 0.76
CA ASN A 18 2.99 -8.19 1.40
C ASN A 18 4.41 -7.88 1.89
N ASN A 19 4.77 -8.36 3.07
CA ASN A 19 6.13 -8.19 3.61
C ASN A 19 7.18 -8.98 2.82
N ASN A 20 6.76 -9.97 2.02
CA ASN A 20 7.57 -10.61 1.00
C ASN A 20 7.42 -9.88 -0.35
N TRP A 21 8.53 -9.46 -0.95
CA TRP A 21 8.49 -8.64 -2.17
C TRP A 21 8.20 -9.46 -3.44
N LEU A 22 8.64 -10.72 -3.49
CA LEU A 22 8.66 -11.53 -4.70
C LEU A 22 8.30 -12.99 -4.40
N ARG A 23 7.54 -13.63 -5.29
CA ARG A 23 7.11 -15.03 -5.12
C ARG A 23 8.21 -16.00 -5.52
N LYS A 24 8.73 -16.75 -4.54
CA LYS A 24 9.83 -17.72 -4.70
C LYS A 24 9.57 -18.75 -5.81
N GLY A 25 8.38 -19.35 -5.86
CA GLY A 25 8.05 -20.40 -6.84
C GLY A 25 8.12 -19.85 -8.27
N VAL A 26 7.51 -18.70 -8.51
CA VAL A 26 7.47 -18.07 -9.84
C VAL A 26 8.87 -17.66 -10.32
N LEU A 27 9.71 -17.15 -9.42
CA LEU A 27 11.10 -16.83 -9.72
C LEU A 27 11.91 -18.09 -10.11
N ASN A 28 11.73 -19.17 -9.36
CA ASN A 28 12.41 -20.45 -9.61
C ASN A 28 11.98 -21.06 -10.95
N ASP A 29 10.68 -21.10 -11.21
CA ASP A 29 10.11 -21.65 -12.45
C ASP A 29 10.55 -20.86 -13.70
N SER A 30 10.86 -19.57 -13.52
CA SER A 30 11.31 -18.68 -14.60
C SER A 30 12.84 -18.58 -14.71
N GLY A 31 13.59 -19.28 -13.86
CA GLY A 31 15.06 -19.28 -13.88
C GLY A 31 15.71 -17.95 -13.47
N VAL A 32 15.00 -17.09 -12.74
CA VAL A 32 15.47 -15.75 -12.30
C VAL A 32 15.58 -15.64 -10.77
N LEU A 33 15.61 -16.77 -10.07
CA LEU A 33 15.67 -16.82 -8.61
C LEU A 33 16.88 -16.08 -8.04
N ASP A 34 18.07 -16.24 -8.63
CA ASP A 34 19.29 -15.57 -8.14
C ASP A 34 19.16 -14.05 -8.19
N PHE A 35 18.59 -13.50 -9.26
CA PHE A 35 18.34 -12.07 -9.36
C PHE A 35 17.32 -11.60 -8.33
N GLY A 36 16.20 -12.33 -8.17
CA GLY A 36 15.20 -12.03 -7.13
C GLY A 36 15.78 -12.07 -5.71
N LEU A 37 16.65 -13.02 -5.42
CA LEU A 37 17.36 -13.13 -4.14
C LEU A 37 18.30 -11.93 -3.92
N SER A 38 19.04 -11.51 -4.94
CA SER A 38 19.94 -10.34 -4.88
C SER A 38 19.20 -9.02 -4.59
N LEU A 39 17.92 -8.92 -4.96
CA LEU A 39 17.08 -7.76 -4.63
C LEU A 39 16.56 -7.79 -3.19
N SER A 40 16.50 -8.96 -2.56
CA SER A 40 15.87 -9.18 -1.26
C SER A 40 16.82 -9.14 -0.06
N SER A 41 18.12 -9.42 -0.27
CA SER A 41 19.15 -9.35 0.77
C SER A 41 20.54 -9.08 0.18
N PHE A 42 21.38 -8.36 0.93
CA PHE A 42 22.78 -8.12 0.62
C PHE A 42 23.68 -9.36 0.80
N ASP A 43 23.18 -10.42 1.43
CA ASP A 43 23.92 -11.69 1.61
C ASP A 43 24.03 -12.49 0.30
N TYR A 44 23.24 -12.15 -0.72
CA TYR A 44 23.27 -12.81 -2.03
C TYR A 44 24.18 -12.06 -2.99
N PRO A 45 24.94 -12.78 -3.86
CA PRO A 45 25.84 -12.15 -4.81
C PRO A 45 25.07 -11.27 -5.78
N VAL A 46 25.63 -10.10 -6.09
CA VAL A 46 25.06 -9.19 -7.09
C VAL A 46 25.09 -9.87 -8.45
N VAL A 47 23.91 -10.14 -9.01
CA VAL A 47 23.74 -10.67 -10.36
C VAL A 47 23.73 -9.50 -11.35
N ASN A 48 24.18 -9.71 -12.59
CA ASN A 48 24.09 -8.69 -13.63
C ASN A 48 22.63 -8.28 -13.85
N SER A 49 22.29 -7.05 -13.46
CA SER A 49 20.93 -6.53 -13.49
C SER A 49 20.58 -5.78 -14.77
N SER A 50 21.55 -5.55 -15.66
CA SER A 50 21.42 -4.66 -16.83
C SER A 50 20.32 -5.10 -17.81
N SER A 51 19.95 -6.38 -17.79
CA SER A 51 18.91 -6.95 -18.65
C SER A 51 17.50 -6.82 -18.10
N TYR A 52 17.32 -6.37 -16.85
CA TYR A 52 16.01 -6.38 -16.18
C TYR A 52 15.43 -4.98 -16.01
N ASN A 53 14.17 -4.82 -16.42
CA ASN A 53 13.36 -3.67 -16.03
C ASN A 53 12.73 -3.96 -14.66
N LEU A 54 13.15 -3.25 -13.62
CA LEU A 54 12.70 -3.50 -12.25
C LEU A 54 11.18 -3.33 -12.08
N THR A 55 10.57 -2.36 -12.77
CA THR A 55 9.12 -2.14 -12.70
C THR A 55 8.37 -3.37 -13.21
N GLU A 56 8.75 -3.86 -14.38
CA GLU A 56 8.17 -5.06 -14.98
C GLU A 56 8.47 -6.30 -14.13
N PHE A 57 9.68 -6.37 -13.56
CA PHE A 57 10.09 -7.47 -12.71
C PHE A 57 9.20 -7.57 -11.46
N PHE A 58 8.98 -6.48 -10.73
CA PHE A 58 8.06 -6.50 -9.58
C PHE A 58 6.61 -6.76 -9.99
N MET A 59 6.14 -6.23 -11.12
CA MET A 59 4.78 -6.51 -11.61
C MET A 59 4.56 -7.99 -11.95
N THR A 60 5.59 -8.66 -12.47
CA THR A 60 5.54 -10.06 -12.90
C THR A 60 5.74 -11.02 -11.73
N TYR A 61 6.82 -10.82 -10.97
CA TYR A 61 7.27 -11.76 -9.95
C TYR A 61 6.76 -11.43 -8.54
N GLY A 62 6.22 -10.23 -8.32
CA GLY A 62 5.54 -9.86 -7.08
C GLY A 62 4.25 -10.65 -6.85
N HIS A 63 3.66 -10.48 -5.66
CA HIS A 63 2.34 -11.02 -5.34
C HIS A 63 1.27 -10.46 -6.27
N GLN A 64 0.18 -11.20 -6.48
CA GLN A 64 -0.90 -10.81 -7.38
C GLN A 64 -2.20 -10.57 -6.59
N MET A 65 -2.96 -9.57 -7.02
CA MET A 65 -4.15 -9.09 -6.29
C MET A 65 -5.21 -10.18 -6.09
N ASP A 66 -5.45 -11.00 -7.12
CA ASP A 66 -6.39 -12.11 -7.11
C ASP A 66 -6.01 -13.14 -6.05
N ARG A 67 -4.71 -13.44 -5.92
CA ARG A 67 -4.21 -14.38 -4.92
C ARG A 67 -4.29 -13.82 -3.49
N VAL A 68 -4.13 -12.50 -3.33
CA VAL A 68 -4.14 -11.84 -2.02
C VAL A 68 -5.56 -11.57 -1.51
N PHE A 69 -6.48 -11.14 -2.38
CA PHE A 69 -7.80 -10.62 -2.00
C PHE A 69 -9.00 -11.49 -2.43
N ASP A 70 -8.90 -12.32 -3.47
CA ASP A 70 -10.07 -13.05 -4.02
C ASP A 70 -10.32 -14.41 -3.31
N LEU A 71 -10.00 -14.47 -2.02
CA LEU A 71 -10.50 -15.56 -1.18
C LEU A 71 -12.01 -15.34 -0.90
N PRO A 72 -12.84 -16.40 -0.85
CA PRO A 72 -14.25 -16.26 -0.53
C PRO A 72 -14.50 -15.50 0.78
N TRP A 73 -15.43 -14.53 0.75
CA TRP A 73 -15.87 -13.71 1.91
C TRP A 73 -14.79 -12.84 2.57
N ASN A 74 -13.73 -12.49 1.84
CA ASN A 74 -12.58 -11.78 2.38
C ASN A 74 -12.45 -10.32 1.88
N CYS A 75 -13.49 -9.73 1.31
CA CYS A 75 -13.48 -8.31 0.96
C CYS A 75 -14.90 -7.75 1.01
N ASP A 76 -15.13 -6.79 1.91
CA ASP A 76 -16.37 -6.03 1.96
C ASP A 76 -16.09 -4.54 2.07
N TRP A 77 -16.79 -3.76 1.26
CA TRP A 77 -16.90 -2.32 1.43
C TRP A 77 -18.36 -1.97 1.70
N LYS A 78 -18.66 -1.51 2.92
CA LYS A 78 -20.03 -1.19 3.35
C LYS A 78 -21.03 -2.33 3.13
N LEU A 79 -20.71 -3.51 3.67
CA LEU A 79 -21.53 -4.73 3.51
C LEU A 79 -21.78 -5.13 2.04
N THR A 80 -21.00 -4.61 1.09
CA THR A 80 -21.06 -4.98 -0.32
C THR A 80 -19.77 -5.69 -0.69
N ASP A 81 -19.89 -6.85 -1.32
CA ASP A 81 -18.74 -7.61 -1.81
C ASP A 81 -17.83 -6.72 -2.66
N CYS A 82 -16.54 -6.71 -2.32
CA CYS A 82 -15.50 -6.18 -3.18
C CYS A 82 -14.61 -7.30 -3.71
N THR A 83 -13.85 -7.00 -4.77
CA THR A 83 -12.90 -7.95 -5.36
C THR A 83 -11.58 -7.25 -5.62
N SER A 84 -10.59 -8.01 -6.08
CA SER A 84 -9.32 -7.50 -6.58
C SER A 84 -9.47 -6.35 -7.60
N ALA A 85 -10.58 -6.28 -8.35
CA ALA A 85 -10.89 -5.21 -9.29
C ALA A 85 -11.08 -3.83 -8.63
N ASN A 86 -11.38 -3.78 -7.33
CA ASN A 86 -11.48 -2.53 -6.56
C ASN A 86 -10.12 -1.98 -6.12
N PHE A 87 -9.01 -2.66 -6.45
CA PHE A 87 -7.66 -2.29 -6.08
C PHE A 87 -6.82 -1.89 -7.28
N THR A 88 -5.97 -0.89 -7.10
CA THR A 88 -5.00 -0.46 -8.12
C THR A 88 -3.61 -1.00 -7.79
N LYS A 89 -2.93 -1.60 -8.78
CA LYS A 89 -1.51 -2.01 -8.68
C LYS A 89 -0.61 -0.78 -8.56
N ARG A 90 0.30 -0.78 -7.58
CA ARG A 90 1.31 0.26 -7.38
C ARG A 90 2.67 -0.32 -6.98
N ILE A 91 3.72 0.10 -7.66
CA ILE A 91 5.09 -0.15 -7.23
C ILE A 91 5.44 0.88 -6.14
N THR A 92 5.93 0.41 -5.01
CA THR A 92 6.30 1.22 -3.84
C THR A 92 7.73 0.89 -3.38
N ASP A 93 8.15 1.48 -2.26
CA ASP A 93 9.38 1.12 -1.54
C ASP A 93 9.40 -0.34 -1.02
N MET A 94 8.28 -1.06 -1.11
CA MET A 94 8.17 -2.50 -0.79
C MET A 94 7.89 -3.38 -2.02
N GLY A 95 8.10 -2.87 -3.24
CA GLY A 95 7.81 -3.60 -4.47
C GLY A 95 6.31 -3.54 -4.84
N MET A 96 5.72 -4.66 -5.22
CA MET A 96 4.34 -4.72 -5.74
C MET A 96 3.30 -4.65 -4.61
N CYS A 97 2.48 -3.59 -4.62
CA CYS A 97 1.42 -3.34 -3.64
C CYS A 97 0.09 -2.97 -4.29
N PHE A 98 -0.96 -2.91 -3.48
CA PHE A 98 -2.33 -2.70 -3.94
C PHE A 98 -3.03 -1.62 -3.13
N THR A 99 -3.65 -0.66 -3.83
CA THR A 99 -4.33 0.47 -3.19
C THR A 99 -5.83 0.39 -3.43
N PHE A 100 -6.61 0.28 -2.34
CA PHE A 100 -8.04 0.50 -2.34
C PHE A 100 -8.36 2.00 -2.28
N ASN A 101 -9.45 2.40 -2.92
CA ASN A 101 -9.91 3.80 -2.97
C ASN A 101 -8.84 4.78 -3.50
N HIS A 102 -8.08 4.35 -4.50
CA HIS A 102 -7.18 5.25 -5.21
C HIS A 102 -8.00 6.34 -5.93
N GLY A 103 -7.63 7.60 -5.78
CA GLY A 103 -8.38 8.74 -6.33
C GLY A 103 -9.41 9.35 -5.38
N GLY A 104 -9.90 8.59 -4.38
CA GLY A 104 -10.69 9.14 -3.28
C GLY A 104 -12.19 9.29 -3.54
N ASP A 105 -12.75 8.46 -4.43
CA ASP A 105 -14.17 8.51 -4.79
C ASP A 105 -15.08 7.91 -3.70
N LEU A 106 -14.52 7.07 -2.81
CA LEU A 106 -15.29 6.42 -1.77
C LEU A 106 -15.41 7.29 -0.52
N ARG A 107 -16.62 7.32 0.04
CA ARG A 107 -16.96 8.06 1.25
C ARG A 107 -17.62 7.17 2.26
N SER A 108 -17.37 7.36 3.55
CA SER A 108 -18.12 6.72 4.63
C SER A 108 -19.15 7.69 5.23
N THR A 109 -20.31 7.15 5.63
CA THR A 109 -21.45 7.90 6.19
C THR A 109 -21.76 7.49 7.62
N PHE A 110 -21.45 6.25 7.99
CA PHE A 110 -21.68 5.71 9.31
C PHE A 110 -20.38 5.14 9.88
N PRO A 111 -20.12 5.32 11.18
CA PRO A 111 -19.03 4.62 11.86
C PRO A 111 -19.38 3.13 12.04
N GLY A 112 -18.36 2.32 12.31
CA GLY A 112 -18.51 0.87 12.54
C GLY A 112 -17.82 0.03 11.46
N GLU A 113 -17.51 -1.22 11.80
CA GLU A 113 -16.79 -2.14 10.91
C GLU A 113 -17.58 -2.44 9.63
N ASP A 114 -18.90 -2.62 9.76
CA ASP A 114 -19.82 -2.92 8.67
C ASP A 114 -19.85 -1.82 7.60
N TYR A 115 -19.60 -0.57 8.00
CA TYR A 115 -19.59 0.60 7.12
C TYR A 115 -18.18 1.05 6.71
N GLY A 116 -17.19 0.20 6.98
CA GLY A 116 -15.79 0.36 6.61
C GLY A 116 -15.36 -0.59 5.49
N LEU A 117 -14.05 -0.83 5.45
CA LEU A 117 -13.39 -1.81 4.59
C LEU A 117 -13.00 -3.01 5.45
N ARG A 118 -13.53 -4.19 5.13
CA ARG A 118 -13.15 -5.47 5.74
C ARG A 118 -12.33 -6.27 4.73
N LEU A 119 -11.17 -6.76 5.15
CA LEU A 119 -10.26 -7.53 4.31
C LEU A 119 -9.83 -8.81 5.02
N GLY A 120 -9.91 -9.94 4.33
CA GLY A 120 -9.17 -11.16 4.61
C GLY A 120 -8.03 -11.27 3.62
N LEU A 121 -6.80 -11.39 4.13
CA LEU A 121 -5.60 -11.31 3.31
C LEU A 121 -4.87 -12.66 3.30
N PHE A 122 -4.55 -13.17 2.11
CA PHE A 122 -3.73 -14.37 1.98
C PHE A 122 -2.26 -14.02 1.81
N ALA A 123 -1.44 -14.34 2.81
CA ALA A 123 -0.03 -13.96 2.82
C ALA A 123 0.86 -14.80 1.89
N GLU A 124 0.43 -15.99 1.45
CA GLU A 124 1.24 -16.88 0.60
C GLU A 124 2.63 -17.19 1.20
N GLN A 125 2.68 -17.55 2.49
CA GLN A 125 3.95 -17.77 3.20
C GLN A 125 4.84 -18.84 2.55
N ASP A 126 4.25 -19.80 1.82
CA ASP A 126 4.99 -20.80 1.04
C ASP A 126 5.85 -20.16 -0.08
N GLN A 127 5.44 -19.00 -0.58
CA GLN A 127 6.13 -18.22 -1.61
C GLN A 127 7.21 -17.28 -1.07
N TYR A 128 7.43 -17.25 0.24
CA TYR A 128 8.38 -16.33 0.84
C TYR A 128 9.82 -16.66 0.47
N LEU A 129 10.60 -15.61 0.20
CA LEU A 129 12.04 -15.70 0.06
C LEU A 129 12.69 -15.89 1.45
N PRO A 130 13.85 -16.56 1.53
CA PRO A 130 14.56 -16.77 2.80
C PRO A 130 14.90 -15.46 3.55
N ALA A 131 15.07 -14.36 2.83
CA ALA A 131 15.36 -13.05 3.40
C ALA A 131 14.15 -12.38 4.09
N THR A 132 12.92 -12.88 3.87
CA THR A 132 11.73 -12.28 4.46
C THR A 132 11.64 -12.60 5.95
N SER A 133 11.90 -11.60 6.78
CA SER A 133 11.94 -11.74 8.25
C SER A 133 10.58 -11.62 8.95
N LYS A 134 9.55 -11.12 8.25
CA LYS A 134 8.22 -10.85 8.82
C LYS A 134 7.12 -11.41 7.94
N ALA A 135 6.28 -12.29 8.49
CA ALA A 135 5.06 -12.75 7.84
C ALA A 135 3.94 -11.72 7.97
N GLY A 136 3.13 -11.60 6.91
CA GLY A 136 1.97 -10.73 6.86
C GLY A 136 2.16 -9.52 5.96
N PHE A 137 1.59 -8.40 6.38
CA PHE A 137 1.42 -7.23 5.53
C PHE A 137 1.83 -5.95 6.22
N THR A 138 2.29 -4.99 5.42
CA THR A 138 2.36 -3.59 5.84
C THR A 138 1.19 -2.86 5.20
N VAL A 139 0.41 -2.16 6.01
CA VAL A 139 -0.78 -1.42 5.58
C VAL A 139 -0.58 0.07 5.87
N LEU A 140 -0.90 0.90 4.88
CA LEU A 140 -0.82 2.35 4.98
C LEU A 140 -2.20 2.96 4.70
N LEU A 141 -2.68 3.76 5.65
CA LEU A 141 -3.81 4.67 5.45
C LEU A 141 -3.26 6.04 5.08
N HIS A 142 -3.69 6.59 3.95
CA HIS A 142 -3.18 7.88 3.48
C HIS A 142 -4.23 8.65 2.68
N GLN A 143 -3.92 9.93 2.40
CA GLN A 143 -4.73 10.75 1.51
C GLN A 143 -4.74 10.11 0.10
N PRO A 144 -5.90 9.93 -0.56
CA PRO A 144 -5.96 9.25 -1.86
C PRO A 144 -5.12 9.85 -3.00
N THR A 145 -4.73 11.11 -2.86
CA THR A 145 -3.91 11.87 -3.82
C THR A 145 -2.41 11.81 -3.53
N ASP A 146 -2.01 11.21 -2.41
CA ASP A 146 -0.61 11.06 -2.03
C ASP A 146 -0.03 9.75 -2.56
N VAL A 147 1.25 9.79 -2.95
CA VAL A 147 2.02 8.58 -3.24
C VAL A 147 2.22 7.77 -1.96
N PRO A 148 1.91 6.45 -1.95
CA PRO A 148 2.07 5.63 -0.76
C PRO A 148 3.55 5.42 -0.43
N ARG A 149 3.91 5.73 0.82
CA ARG A 149 5.24 5.47 1.38
C ARG A 149 5.12 4.44 2.50
N MET A 150 5.41 3.20 2.17
CA MET A 150 5.09 2.07 3.03
C MET A 150 5.95 2.01 4.29
N ALA A 151 7.11 2.69 4.29
CA ALA A 151 7.88 2.96 5.51
C ALA A 151 7.07 3.61 6.65
N ASN A 152 5.95 4.29 6.36
CA ASN A 152 5.05 4.89 7.35
C ASN A 152 3.84 3.99 7.69
N GLY A 153 3.76 2.80 7.10
CA GLY A 153 2.66 1.86 7.34
C GLY A 153 2.78 1.13 8.67
N PHE A 154 1.66 0.58 9.13
CA PHE A 154 1.62 -0.30 10.29
C PHE A 154 1.62 -1.77 9.88
N GLN A 155 2.07 -2.63 10.77
CA GLN A 155 2.19 -4.07 10.52
C GLN A 155 0.87 -4.78 10.83
N VAL A 156 0.53 -5.74 9.97
CA VAL A 156 -0.62 -6.64 10.10
C VAL A 156 -0.07 -8.06 10.04
N THR A 157 -0.10 -8.75 11.18
CA THR A 157 0.36 -10.13 11.28
C THR A 157 -0.67 -11.11 10.75
N THR A 158 -0.22 -12.29 10.34
CA THR A 158 -1.11 -13.40 9.96
C THR A 158 -1.65 -14.14 11.18
N GLY A 159 -2.82 -14.75 11.05
CA GLY A 159 -3.41 -15.59 12.10
C GLY A 159 -4.21 -14.83 13.15
N GLU A 160 -4.36 -13.51 12.99
CA GLU A 160 -5.17 -12.66 13.86
C GLU A 160 -6.12 -11.79 13.04
N SER A 161 -7.22 -11.37 13.67
CA SER A 161 -8.11 -10.32 13.16
C SER A 161 -7.86 -9.04 13.93
N LEU A 162 -7.77 -7.92 13.22
CA LEU A 162 -7.55 -6.61 13.83
C LEU A 162 -8.58 -5.60 13.34
N ILE A 163 -8.95 -4.66 14.20
CA ILE A 163 -9.89 -3.59 13.90
C ILE A 163 -9.12 -2.26 13.97
N VAL A 164 -9.09 -1.51 12.87
CA VAL A 164 -8.46 -0.19 12.82
C VAL A 164 -9.54 0.88 12.88
N ALA A 165 -9.73 1.47 14.05
CA ALA A 165 -10.58 2.66 14.19
C ALA A 165 -9.83 3.88 13.63
N ILE A 166 -10.49 4.61 12.73
CA ILE A 166 -9.91 5.78 12.05
C ILE A 166 -10.66 7.05 12.41
N SER A 167 -9.93 8.14 12.65
CA SER A 167 -10.49 9.48 12.87
C SER A 167 -9.81 10.48 11.94
N MET A 168 -10.59 11.27 11.21
CA MET A 168 -10.06 12.28 10.31
C MET A 168 -9.76 13.58 11.09
N THR A 169 -8.55 14.11 10.93
CA THR A 169 -8.17 15.42 11.46
C THR A 169 -7.74 16.31 10.30
N GLU A 170 -8.36 17.47 10.19
CA GLU A 170 -8.02 18.50 9.21
C GLU A 170 -7.23 19.61 9.91
N VAL A 171 -6.05 19.95 9.37
CA VAL A 171 -5.13 20.94 9.97
C VAL A 171 -4.91 22.07 8.98
N HIS A 172 -5.20 23.30 9.40
CA HIS A 172 -4.92 24.51 8.64
C HIS A 172 -3.76 25.26 9.30
N ASN A 173 -2.61 25.32 8.61
CA ASN A 173 -1.43 26.04 9.07
C ASN A 173 -1.34 27.40 8.39
N LEU A 174 -0.79 28.39 9.09
CA LEU A 174 -0.59 29.73 8.55
C LEU A 174 0.68 29.80 7.68
N PRO A 175 0.67 30.62 6.60
CA PRO A 175 1.87 30.96 5.85
C PRO A 175 2.74 31.97 6.61
N GLU A 176 3.90 32.30 6.05
CA GLU A 176 4.78 33.34 6.60
C GLU A 176 4.05 34.69 6.70
N PRO A 177 4.36 35.51 7.73
CA PRO A 177 5.35 35.32 8.79
C PRO A 177 4.85 34.53 10.01
N TYR A 178 3.59 34.11 10.03
CA TYR A 178 2.94 33.49 11.21
C TYR A 178 3.11 31.96 11.27
N GLY A 179 3.58 31.35 10.19
CA GLY A 179 3.93 29.93 10.10
C GLY A 179 4.79 29.62 8.86
N GLY A 180 5.15 28.34 8.68
CA GLY A 180 5.98 27.88 7.56
C GLY A 180 5.19 27.17 6.46
N CYS A 181 3.86 27.31 6.42
CA CYS A 181 3.04 26.61 5.44
C CYS A 181 3.26 27.21 4.05
N THR A 182 3.66 26.37 3.09
CA THR A 182 3.82 26.77 1.68
C THR A 182 3.09 25.79 0.79
N SER A 183 2.73 26.23 -0.41
CA SER A 183 2.20 25.37 -1.47
C SER A 183 3.04 25.58 -2.71
N LYS A 184 3.52 24.49 -3.32
CA LYS A 184 4.40 24.52 -4.49
C LYS A 184 3.79 23.72 -5.61
N LYS A 185 3.95 24.19 -6.85
CA LYS A 185 3.62 23.39 -8.03
C LYS A 185 4.66 22.27 -8.14
N LEU A 186 4.19 21.03 -8.07
CA LEU A 186 5.00 19.84 -8.25
C LEU A 186 5.11 19.49 -9.75
N ALA A 187 6.17 18.80 -10.14
CA ALA A 187 6.44 18.43 -11.53
C ALA A 187 5.67 17.17 -11.95
N TYR A 188 5.57 16.19 -11.05
CA TYR A 188 5.02 14.86 -11.32
C TYR A 188 3.67 14.61 -10.64
N TYR A 189 3.33 15.39 -9.62
CA TYR A 189 2.09 15.22 -8.86
C TYR A 189 1.16 16.43 -9.02
N PRO A 190 -0.17 16.21 -9.13
CA PRO A 190 -1.11 17.30 -9.36
C PRO A 190 -1.38 18.16 -8.11
N ILE A 191 -1.20 17.58 -6.92
CA ILE A 191 -1.53 18.22 -5.64
C ILE A 191 -0.30 18.23 -4.74
N TYR A 192 -0.01 19.40 -4.19
CA TYR A 192 1.05 19.57 -3.20
C TYR A 192 0.69 18.88 -1.89
N SER A 193 1.57 17.98 -1.45
CA SER A 193 1.60 17.45 -0.08
C SER A 193 3.05 17.27 0.34
N ALA A 194 3.31 17.20 1.64
CA ALA A 194 4.65 16.93 2.14
C ALA A 194 5.20 15.59 1.60
N THR A 195 4.32 14.59 1.47
CA THR A 195 4.63 13.28 0.92
C THR A 195 5.01 13.37 -0.55
N ASN A 196 4.17 13.99 -1.39
CA ASN A 196 4.42 14.14 -2.82
C ASN A 196 5.68 14.97 -3.09
N CYS A 197 5.86 16.08 -2.36
CA CYS A 197 7.06 16.92 -2.48
C CYS A 197 8.34 16.15 -2.14
N ARG A 198 8.33 15.34 -1.07
CA ARG A 198 9.49 14.53 -0.69
C ARG A 198 9.80 13.44 -1.73
N SER A 199 8.79 12.93 -2.42
CA SER A 199 8.97 11.92 -3.45
C SER A 199 9.57 12.47 -4.75
N GLU A 200 9.51 13.79 -5.00
CA GLU A 200 10.23 14.40 -6.14
C GLU A 200 11.73 14.61 -5.87
N CYS A 201 12.16 14.50 -4.61
CA CYS A 201 13.57 14.65 -4.22
C CYS A 201 14.37 13.33 -4.27
N LEU A 202 13.70 12.20 -4.53
CA LEU A 202 14.31 10.87 -4.66
C LEU A 202 14.55 10.56 -6.13
#